data_AF-A0AB33KWU6-F1
#
_entry.id   AF-A0AB33KWU6-F1
#
_cell.length_a   1.000
_cell.length_b   1.000
_cell.length_c   1.000
_cell.angle_alpha   90.00
_cell.angle_beta   90.00
_cell.angle_gamma   90.00
#
_symmetry.space_group_name_H-M   'P 1'
#
loop_
_entity.id
_entity.type
_entity.pdbx_description
1 polymer ?
#
loop_
_entity_poly.entity_id
_entity_poly.type
_entity_poly.pdbx_seq_one_letter_code
_entity_poly.pdbx_strand_id
1 'polypeptide(L)' 'MDRNRRARIYLLIAFSIFVVNTFNVDFSNLNWEANKSSYVNMIAAALVCIAIFLLIKKR' A
#
# COMPACT_ATOMS: atom_id res chain seq x y z
N MET A 1 11.58 0.32 21.30
CA MET A 1 10.53 0.99 20.49
C MET A 1 9.22 0.25 20.69
N ASP A 2 8.14 0.94 21.06
CA ASP A 2 6.82 0.34 21.29
C ASP A 2 6.29 -0.38 20.04
N ARG A 3 5.70 -1.56 20.21
CA ARG A 3 5.14 -2.38 19.11
C ARG A 3 4.06 -1.63 18.33
N ASN A 4 3.25 -0.81 19.00
CA ASN A 4 2.24 0.03 18.36
C ASN A 4 2.88 1.13 17.52
N ARG A 5 3.99 1.71 18.01
CA ARG A 5 4.77 2.71 17.25
C ARG A 5 5.42 2.09 16.02
N ARG A 6 5.95 0.86 16.12
CA ARG A 6 6.46 0.09 14.96
C ARG A 6 5.38 -0.17 13.92
N ALA A 7 4.21 -0.65 14.34
CA ALA A 7 3.12 -0.97 13.43
C ALA A 7 2.61 0.28 12.68
N ARG A 8 2.49 1.43 13.36
CA ARG A 8 2.16 2.71 12.71
C ARG A 8 3.20 3.13 11.66
N ILE A 9 4.49 2.95 11.94
CA ILE A 9 5.56 3.25 10.97
C ILE A 9 5.47 2.33 9.75
N TYR A 10 5.27 1.03 9.95
CA TYR A 10 5.10 0.10 8.82
C TYR A 10 3.85 0.41 7.99
N LEU A 11 2.76 0.85 8.64
CA LEU A 11 1.53 1.26 7.96
C LEU A 11 1.76 2.52 7.12
N LEU A 12 2.50 3.51 7.65
CA LEU A 12 2.91 4.70 6.88
C LEU A 12 3.79 4.33 5.68
N ILE A 13 4.72 3.39 5.83
CA ILE A 13 5.58 2.94 4.71
C ILE A 13 4.73 2.27 3.62
N ALA A 14 3.86 1.33 3.99
CA ALA A 14 2.98 0.64 3.05
C ALA A 14 2.03 1.63 2.34
N PHE A 15 1.49 2.60 3.07
CA PHE A 15 0.66 3.65 2.51
C PHE A 15 1.44 4.55 1.52
N SER A 16 2.67 4.93 1.84
CA SER A 16 3.53 5.70 0.92
C SER A 16 3.79 4.93 -0.39
N ILE A 17 4.02 3.62 -0.32
CA ILE A 17 4.20 2.78 -1.51
C ILE A 17 2.93 2.79 -2.37
N PHE A 18 1.75 2.69 -1.75
CA PHE A 18 0.48 2.77 -2.45
C PHE A 18 0.33 4.12 -3.18
N VAL A 19 0.60 5.23 -2.48
CA VAL A 19 0.48 6.59 -3.03
C VAL A 19 1.46 6.80 -4.18
N VAL A 20 2.72 6.38 -4.04
CA VAL A 20 3.73 6.49 -5.12
C VAL A 20 3.29 5.71 -6.36
N ASN A 21 2.79 4.48 -6.19
CA ASN A 21 2.29 3.71 -7.34
C ASN A 21 1.03 4.33 -7.95
N THR A 22 0.19 5.00 -7.15
CA THR A 22 -0.96 5.76 -7.67
C THR A 22 -0.51 6.91 -8.56
N PHE A 23 0.54 7.65 -8.18
CA PHE A 23 1.11 8.71 -9.02
C PHE A 23 1.83 8.18 -10.26
N ASN A 24 2.31 6.94 -10.24
CA ASN A 24 2.91 6.27 -11.39
C ASN A 24 1.88 5.65 -12.34
N VAL A 25 0.59 5.66 -12.01
CA VAL A 25 -0.45 5.22 -12.94
C VAL A 25 -0.63 6.28 -14.01
N ASP A 26 -0.58 5.85 -15.27
CA ASP A 26 -0.98 6.68 -16.39
C ASP A 26 -2.51 6.81 -16.42
N PHE A 27 -3.01 7.88 -15.83
CA PHE A 27 -4.45 8.18 -15.82
C PHE A 27 -5.01 8.53 -17.21
N SER A 28 -4.16 8.82 -18.19
CA SER A 28 -4.59 9.03 -19.58
C SER A 28 -4.81 7.71 -20.34
N ASN A 29 -4.20 6.62 -19.85
CA ASN A 29 -4.32 5.28 -20.43
C ASN A 29 -4.49 4.23 -19.35
N LEU A 30 -5.73 4.00 -18.91
CA LEU A 30 -6.06 3.08 -17.81
C LEU A 30 -5.96 1.59 -18.16
N ASN A 31 -5.47 1.24 -19.36
CA ASN A 31 -5.33 -0.16 -19.76
C ASN A 31 -4.45 -0.95 -18.78
N TRP A 32 -4.88 -2.19 -18.54
CA TRP A 32 -4.22 -3.10 -17.62
C TRP A 32 -2.76 -3.36 -18.01
N GLU A 33 -2.47 -3.60 -19.29
CA GLU A 33 -1.10 -3.88 -19.74
C GLU A 33 -0.15 -2.70 -19.50
N ALA A 34 -0.62 -1.47 -19.74
CA ALA A 34 0.18 -0.26 -19.58
C ALA A 34 0.53 0.02 -18.11
N ASN A 35 -0.39 -0.28 -17.19
CA ASN A 35 -0.23 0.02 -15.75
C ASN A 35 -0.07 -1.23 -14.86
N LYS A 36 0.16 -2.40 -15.46
CA LYS A 36 0.15 -3.70 -14.76
C LYS A 36 1.01 -3.69 -13.50
N SER A 37 2.22 -3.15 -13.60
CA SER A 37 3.16 -3.06 -12.49
C SER A 37 2.62 -2.18 -11.35
N SER A 38 2.17 -0.96 -11.66
CA SER A 38 1.59 -0.03 -10.69
C SER A 38 0.35 -0.61 -10.02
N TYR A 39 -0.55 -1.25 -10.78
CA TYR A 39 -1.76 -1.89 -10.24
C TYR A 39 -1.44 -3.05 -9.30
N VAL A 40 -0.53 -3.96 -9.69
CA VAL A 40 -0.12 -5.07 -8.83
C VAL A 40 0.52 -4.54 -7.53
N ASN A 41 1.37 -3.52 -7.64
CA ASN A 41 2.00 -2.91 -6.47
C ASN A 41 0.99 -2.19 -5.56
N MET A 42 -0.01 -1.52 -6.13
CA MET A 42 -1.11 -0.92 -5.36
C MET A 42 -1.93 -1.98 -4.62
N ILE A 43 -2.28 -3.09 -5.29
CA ILE A 43 -3.01 -4.20 -4.65
C ILE A 43 -2.19 -4.80 -3.52
N ALA A 44 -0.90 -5.08 -3.76
CA ALA A 44 -0.01 -5.62 -2.73
C ALA A 44 0.13 -4.66 -1.54
N ALA A 45 0.32 -3.37 -1.78
CA ALA A 45 0.41 -2.36 -0.73
C ALA A 45 -0.89 -2.26 0.08
N ALA A 46 -2.06 -2.35 -0.57
CA ALA A 46 -3.36 -2.38 0.10
C ALA A 46 -3.51 -3.62 0.99
N LEU A 47 -3.12 -4.81 0.53
CA LEU A 47 -3.14 -6.03 1.33
C LEU A 47 -2.23 -5.93 2.56
N VAL A 48 -1.03 -5.37 2.40
CA VAL A 48 -0.10 -5.14 3.52
C VAL A 48 -0.70 -4.15 4.53
N CYS A 49 -1.30 -3.05 4.07
CA CYS A 49 -2.00 -2.10 4.94
C CYS A 49 -3.12 -2.79 5.74
N ILE A 50 -3.94 -3.60 5.09
CA ILE A 50 -5.03 -4.36 5.75
C ILE A 50 -4.46 -5.34 6.77
N ALA A 51 -3.41 -6.09 6.43
CA ALA A 51 -2.77 -7.04 7.33
C ALA A 51 -2.23 -6.36 8.59
N ILE A 52 -1.53 -5.23 8.44
CA ILE A 52 -1.00 -4.45 9.56
C ILE A 52 -2.17 -3.89 10.40
N PHE A 53 -3.22 -3.36 9.75
CA PHE A 53 -4.39 -2.84 10.44
C PHE A 53 -5.11 -3.91 11.28
N LEU A 54 -5.31 -5.11 10.72
CA LEU A 54 -5.92 -6.23 11.45
C LEU A 54 -5.05 -6.70 12.61
N LEU A 55 -3.72 -6.72 12.45
CA LEU A 55 -2.77 -7.03 13.53
C LEU A 55 -2.82 -6.01 14.67
N ILE A 56 -3.04 -4.73 14.36
CA ILE A 56 -3.22 -3.68 15.38
C ILE A 56 -4.60 -3.80 16.04
N LYS A 57 -5.67 -4.04 15.26
CA LYS A 57 -7.07 -4.07 15.74
C LYS A 57 -7.41 -5.31 16.58
N LYS A 58 -6.77 -6.46 16.34
CA LYS A 58 -6.97 -7.69 17.14
C LYS A 58 -6.38 -7.60 18.57
N ARG A 59 -5.89 -6.42 18.96
CA ARG A 59 -5.31 -6.14 20.26
C ARG A 59 -6.19 -5.15 21.01
#